data_AF-A0A511UY25-F1
#
_entry.id   AF-A0A511UY25-F1
#
_cell.length_a   1.000
_cell.length_b   1.000
_cell.length_c   1.000
_cell.angle_alpha   90.00
_cell.angle_beta   90.00
_cell.angle_gamma   90.00
#
_symmetry.space_group_name_H-M   'P 1'
#
loop_
_entity.id
_entity.type
_entity.pdbx_description
1 polymer ?
#
loop_
_entity_poly.entity_id
_entity_poly.type
_entity_poly.pdbx_seq_one_letter_code
_entity_poly.pdbx_strand_id
1 'polypeptide(L)'
;MKTWNQLFVRHGWLLEGKKENVFNCEMETVENMQFLLDRLRKARVDFVFKKDFLTINSSVIFRDGRMIVKDYAYMDNVCYDRKTDKMTDDTKCEPYLETVRQELKMSDDIILGDLLQYLK
;
A
#
# COMPACT_ATOMS: atom_id res chain seq x y z
N MET A 1 13.84 9.77 -6.39
CA MET A 1 12.53 9.11 -6.24
C MET A 1 11.46 10.19 -6.18
N LYS A 2 10.35 10.04 -6.94
CA LYS A 2 9.23 10.99 -6.88
C LYS A 2 8.41 10.67 -5.63
N THR A 3 8.23 11.62 -4.73
CA THR A 3 7.45 11.41 -3.50
C THR A 3 5.95 11.48 -3.82
N TRP A 4 5.11 10.80 -3.03
CA TRP A 4 3.65 10.87 -3.15
C TRP A 4 3.13 12.31 -3.17
N ASN A 5 3.76 13.20 -2.41
CA ASN A 5 3.45 14.63 -2.41
C ASN A 5 3.62 15.28 -3.80
N GLN A 6 4.68 14.95 -4.53
CA GLN A 6 4.90 15.45 -5.89
C GLN A 6 3.88 14.90 -6.90
N LEU A 7 3.41 13.67 -6.71
CA LEU A 7 2.38 13.09 -7.56
C LEU A 7 1.02 13.78 -7.35
N PHE A 8 0.61 13.97 -6.10
CA PHE A 8 -0.68 14.59 -5.80
C PHE A 8 -0.74 16.06 -6.23
N VAL A 9 0.29 16.86 -5.94
CA VAL A 9 0.34 18.28 -6.39
C VAL A 9 0.27 18.40 -7.91
N ARG A 10 0.98 17.52 -8.65
CA ARG A 10 0.96 17.54 -10.13
C ARG A 10 -0.41 17.22 -10.71
N HIS A 11 -1.19 16.39 -10.02
CA HIS A 11 -2.53 16.01 -10.44
C HIS A 11 -3.63 16.94 -9.92
N GLY A 12 -3.26 18.07 -9.31
CA GLY A 12 -4.18 19.15 -8.93
C GLY A 12 -4.87 18.95 -7.59
N TRP A 13 -4.39 18.03 -6.75
CA TRP A 13 -4.94 17.78 -5.43
C TRP A 13 -4.48 18.84 -4.42
N LEU A 14 -5.39 19.37 -3.61
CA LEU A 14 -5.11 20.37 -2.57
C LEU A 14 -4.70 19.71 -1.25
N LEU A 15 -3.69 18.85 -1.33
CA LEU A 15 -3.18 18.09 -0.18
C LEU A 15 -1.91 18.76 0.37
N GLU A 16 -1.90 19.02 1.68
CA GLU A 16 -0.70 19.52 2.36
C GLU A 16 0.06 18.35 3.01
N GLY A 17 1.23 18.01 2.48
CA GLY A 17 2.10 17.00 3.08
C GLY A 17 2.67 17.47 4.42
N LYS A 18 2.22 16.90 5.54
CA LYS A 18 2.71 17.24 6.88
C LYS A 18 3.93 16.40 7.28
N LYS A 19 3.95 15.11 6.91
CA LYS A 19 5.04 14.15 7.17
C LYS A 19 5.16 13.18 5.98
N GLU A 20 6.19 12.34 5.98
CA GLU A 20 6.33 11.30 4.96
C GLU A 20 5.07 10.41 4.93
N ASN A 21 4.43 10.36 3.77
CA ASN A 21 3.18 9.61 3.52
C ASN A 21 1.96 10.05 4.37
N VAL A 22 1.97 11.24 4.98
CA VAL A 22 0.83 11.81 5.71
C VAL A 22 0.40 13.13 5.09
N PHE A 23 -0.85 13.21 4.66
CA PHE A 23 -1.44 14.32 3.93
C PHE A 23 -2.63 14.89 4.69
N ASN A 24 -2.65 16.20 4.87
CA ASN A 24 -3.84 16.93 5.32
C ASN A 24 -4.75 17.18 4.10
N CYS A 25 -6.01 16.77 4.22
CA CYS A 25 -7.04 16.86 3.18
C CYS A 25 -8.17 17.84 3.55
N GLU A 26 -8.03 18.64 4.61
CA GLU A 26 -9.07 19.60 5.07
C GLU A 26 -9.53 20.59 3.98
N MET A 27 -8.67 20.89 3.01
CA MET A 27 -8.95 21.84 1.93
C MET A 27 -9.51 21.17 0.66
N GLU A 28 -9.72 19.85 0.68
CA GLU A 28 -10.21 19.09 -0.46
C GLU A 28 -11.71 18.83 -0.38
N THR A 29 -12.37 18.67 -1.53
CA THR A 29 -13.81 18.36 -1.56
C THR A 29 -14.09 16.89 -1.22
N VAL A 30 -15.29 16.60 -0.70
CA VAL A 30 -15.71 15.23 -0.36
C VAL A 30 -15.72 14.35 -1.61
N GLU A 31 -16.18 14.87 -2.74
CA GLU A 31 -16.25 14.17 -4.03
C GLU A 31 -14.85 13.80 -4.53
N ASN A 32 -13.91 14.75 -4.48
CA ASN A 32 -12.52 14.50 -4.86
C ASN A 32 -11.89 13.48 -3.91
N MET A 33 -12.08 13.61 -2.60
CA MET A 33 -11.57 12.62 -1.65
C MET A 33 -12.13 11.22 -1.91
N GLN A 34 -13.44 11.10 -2.17
CA GLN A 34 -14.03 9.82 -2.51
C GLN A 34 -13.38 9.20 -3.75
N PHE A 35 -13.14 10.02 -4.78
CA PHE A 35 -12.44 9.60 -5.99
C PHE A 35 -11.00 9.17 -5.71
N LEU A 36 -10.24 9.92 -4.91
CA LEU A 36 -8.88 9.57 -4.51
C LEU A 36 -8.83 8.21 -3.82
N LEU A 37 -9.69 8.01 -2.82
CA LEU A 37 -9.73 6.79 -2.03
C LEU A 37 -10.14 5.59 -2.90
N ASP A 38 -11.06 5.76 -3.85
CA ASP A 38 -11.40 4.72 -4.83
C ASP A 38 -10.20 4.36 -5.73
N ARG A 39 -9.45 5.36 -6.20
CA ARG A 39 -8.24 5.13 -7.02
C ARG A 39 -7.15 4.43 -6.23
N LEU A 40 -6.94 4.81 -4.97
CA LEU A 40 -5.98 4.14 -4.08
C LEU A 40 -6.38 2.69 -3.81
N ARG A 41 -7.68 2.41 -3.58
CA ARG A 41 -8.20 1.04 -3.44
C ARG A 41 -8.00 0.21 -4.71
N LYS A 42 -8.34 0.76 -5.88
CA LYS A 42 -8.12 0.10 -7.18
C LYS A 42 -6.64 -0.18 -7.46
N ALA A 43 -5.77 0.72 -7.02
CA ALA A 43 -4.32 0.57 -7.10
C ALA A 43 -3.75 -0.37 -6.02
N ARG A 44 -4.58 -0.93 -5.13
CA ARG A 44 -4.18 -1.77 -4.00
C ARG A 44 -3.14 -1.11 -3.10
N VAL A 45 -3.26 0.20 -2.91
CA VAL A 45 -2.44 0.97 -1.98
C VAL A 45 -3.07 0.88 -0.60
N ASP A 46 -2.30 0.46 0.40
CA ASP A 46 -2.74 0.47 1.80
C ASP A 46 -2.73 1.91 2.34
N PHE A 47 -3.86 2.36 2.86
CA PHE A 47 -4.00 3.71 3.41
C PHE A 47 -5.01 3.76 4.55
N VAL A 48 -4.83 4.74 5.43
CA VAL A 48 -5.76 5.09 6.51
C VAL A 48 -6.23 6.52 6.30
N PHE A 49 -7.54 6.72 6.25
CA PHE A 49 -8.15 8.05 6.23
C PHE A 49 -8.94 8.30 7.52
N LYS A 50 -8.52 9.28 8.33
CA LYS A 50 -9.16 9.64 9.61
C LYS A 50 -9.04 11.14 9.87
N LYS A 51 -10.14 11.79 10.27
CA LYS A 51 -10.20 13.22 10.62
C LYS A 51 -9.47 14.09 9.59
N ASP A 52 -9.77 13.87 8.31
CA ASP A 52 -9.18 14.61 7.18
C ASP A 52 -7.68 14.39 6.94
N PHE A 53 -7.05 13.46 7.67
CA PHE A 53 -5.70 13.01 7.38
C PHE A 53 -5.71 11.71 6.59
N LEU A 54 -5.05 11.73 5.43
CA LEU A 54 -4.73 10.54 4.65
C LEU A 54 -3.30 10.10 4.98
N THR A 55 -3.16 8.89 5.49
CA THR A 55 -1.87 8.24 5.72
C THR A 55 -1.73 7.09 4.74
N ILE A 56 -0.74 7.13 3.86
CA ILE A 56 -0.41 6.02 2.98
C ILE A 56 0.53 5.09 3.76
N ASN A 57 0.04 3.88 4.07
CA ASN A 57 0.86 2.87 4.69
C ASN A 57 1.84 2.36 3.63
N SER A 58 3.13 2.46 3.91
CA SER A 58 4.19 2.03 2.98
C SER A 58 4.30 0.50 2.81
N SER A 59 3.28 -0.27 3.24
CA SER A 59 3.15 -1.71 3.00
C SER A 59 2.92 -1.93 1.50
N VAL A 60 3.97 -2.31 0.79
CA VAL A 60 3.88 -2.71 -0.62
C VAL A 60 4.08 -4.22 -0.68
N ILE A 61 3.05 -4.93 -1.12
CA ILE A 61 3.10 -6.36 -1.38
C ILE A 61 3.19 -6.57 -2.88
N PHE A 62 4.20 -7.29 -3.32
CA PHE A 62 4.39 -7.65 -4.72
C PHE A 62 3.75 -9.01 -5.01
N ARG A 63 3.26 -9.19 -6.24
CA ARG A 63 2.62 -10.44 -6.66
C ARG A 63 3.56 -11.65 -6.63
N ASP A 64 4.86 -11.40 -6.73
CA ASP A 64 5.91 -12.42 -6.64
C ASP A 64 6.26 -12.82 -5.19
N GLY A 65 5.53 -12.29 -4.20
CA GLY A 65 5.74 -12.61 -2.78
C GLY A 65 6.77 -11.72 -2.08
N ARG A 66 7.39 -10.77 -2.79
CA ARG A 66 8.20 -9.73 -2.13
C ARG A 66 7.30 -8.80 -1.34
N MET A 67 7.82 -8.24 -0.25
CA MET A 67 7.09 -7.26 0.55
C MET A 67 8.01 -6.17 1.10
N ILE A 68 7.49 -4.96 1.20
CA ILE A 68 8.13 -3.85 1.91
C ILE A 68 7.11 -3.38 2.92
N VAL A 69 7.38 -3.58 4.21
CA VAL A 69 6.54 -3.10 5.32
C VAL A 69 7.32 -2.08 6.14
N LYS A 70 6.69 -1.40 7.09
CA LYS A 70 7.25 -0.22 7.79
C LYS A 70 8.73 -0.34 8.17
N ASP A 71 9.09 -1.38 8.92
CA ASP A 71 10.45 -1.56 9.45
C ASP A 71 11.23 -2.69 8.75
N TYR A 72 10.59 -3.46 7.85
CA TYR A 72 11.19 -4.64 7.22
C TYR A 72 10.92 -4.69 5.72
N ALA A 73 11.85 -5.28 4.97
CA ALA A 73 11.64 -5.63 3.57
C ALA A 73 12.00 -7.11 3.38
N TYR A 74 11.22 -7.83 2.61
CA TYR A 74 11.47 -9.21 2.24
C TYR A 74 11.60 -9.30 0.73
N MET A 75 12.79 -9.69 0.28
CA MET A 75 13.13 -9.80 -1.13
C MET A 75 14.07 -10.99 -1.34
N ASP A 76 13.88 -11.75 -2.42
CA ASP A 76 14.76 -12.86 -2.79
C ASP A 76 14.98 -13.90 -1.66
N ASN A 77 13.91 -14.17 -0.90
CA ASN A 77 13.90 -15.02 0.29
C ASN A 77 14.76 -14.54 1.48
N VAL A 78 15.07 -13.24 1.53
CA VAL A 78 15.87 -12.64 2.60
C VAL A 78 15.10 -11.53 3.29
N CYS A 79 15.08 -11.55 4.63
CA CYS A 79 14.55 -10.47 5.45
C CYS A 79 15.60 -9.38 5.69
N TYR A 80 15.23 -8.14 5.42
CA TYR A 80 16.05 -6.94 5.60
C TYR A 80 15.40 -6.01 6.62
N ASP A 81 16.20 -5.47 7.53
CA ASP A 81 15.78 -4.40 8.43
C ASP A 81 15.95 -3.04 7.71
N ARG A 82 14.85 -2.29 7.54
CA ARG A 82 14.85 -1.03 6.79
C ARG A 82 15.60 0.11 7.48
N LYS A 83 15.86 0.02 8.79
CA LYS A 83 16.60 1.05 9.53
C LYS A 83 18.10 0.89 9.37
N THR A 84 18.55 -0.36 9.30
CA THR A 84 19.98 -0.69 9.24
C THR A 84 20.45 -1.10 7.86
N ASP A 85 19.52 -1.37 6.95
CA ASP A 85 19.76 -1.90 5.59
C ASP A 85 20.55 -3.22 5.61
N LYS A 86 20.42 -3.98 6.70
CA LYS A 86 21.11 -5.25 6.93
C LYS A 86 20.13 -6.41 6.92
N MET A 87 20.65 -7.55 6.47
CA MET A 87 19.99 -8.85 6.63
C MET A 87 19.68 -9.07 8.11
N THR A 88 18.45 -9.46 8.39
CA THR A 88 17.98 -9.77 9.74
C THR A 88 17.37 -11.16 9.77
N ASP A 89 16.97 -11.60 10.96
CA ASP A 89 16.37 -12.90 11.16
C ASP A 89 14.99 -12.98 10.47
N ASP A 90 14.76 -14.05 9.72
CA ASP A 90 13.51 -14.29 8.98
C ASP A 90 12.27 -14.34 9.90
N THR A 91 12.46 -14.71 11.17
CA THR A 91 11.39 -14.70 12.18
C THR A 91 10.73 -13.33 12.35
N LYS A 92 11.41 -12.24 12.00
CA LYS A 92 10.83 -10.89 12.02
C LYS A 92 9.93 -10.60 10.83
N CYS A 93 10.21 -11.23 9.69
CA CYS A 93 9.40 -11.09 8.48
C CYS A 93 8.22 -12.08 8.46
N GLU A 94 8.34 -13.25 9.11
CA GLU A 94 7.28 -14.29 9.18
C GLU A 94 5.85 -13.78 9.40
N PRO A 95 5.56 -12.96 10.43
CA PRO A 95 4.18 -12.51 10.68
C PRO A 95 3.62 -11.69 9.52
N TYR A 96 4.46 -10.92 8.85
CA TYR A 96 4.05 -10.14 7.68
C TYR A 96 3.93 -11.01 6.43
N LEU A 97 4.80 -12.03 6.29
CA LEU A 97 4.74 -12.98 5.18
C LEU A 97 3.47 -13.84 5.22
N GLU A 98 2.96 -14.16 6.41
CA GLU A 98 1.68 -14.84 6.53
C GLU A 98 0.53 -13.97 5.99
N THR A 99 0.49 -12.69 6.38
CA THR A 99 -0.49 -11.74 5.85
C THR A 99 -0.37 -11.59 4.33
N VAL A 100 0.86 -11.47 3.81
CA VAL A 100 1.13 -11.42 2.36
C VAL A 100 0.56 -12.64 1.63
N ARG A 101 0.80 -13.85 2.15
CA ARG A 101 0.28 -15.08 1.55
C ARG A 101 -1.24 -15.12 1.55
N GLN A 102 -1.88 -14.69 2.63
CA GLN A 102 -3.34 -14.64 2.73
C GLN A 102 -3.92 -13.65 1.71
N GLU A 103 -3.36 -12.45 1.59
CA GLU A 103 -3.82 -11.45 0.62
C GLU A 103 -3.64 -11.89 -0.83
N LEU A 104 -2.50 -12.49 -1.17
CA LEU A 104 -2.26 -13.03 -2.51
C LEU A 104 -3.25 -14.15 -2.83
N LYS A 105 -3.50 -15.05 -1.88
CA LYS A 105 -4.49 -16.12 -2.03
C LYS A 105 -5.90 -15.58 -2.23
N MET A 106 -6.33 -14.61 -1.43
CA MET A 106 -7.63 -13.97 -1.60
C MET A 106 -7.75 -13.27 -2.97
N SER A 107 -6.68 -12.62 -3.43
CA SER A 107 -6.64 -12.02 -4.78
C SER A 107 -6.78 -13.08 -5.87
N ASP A 108 -6.08 -14.21 -5.75
CA ASP A 108 -6.16 -15.30 -6.72
C ASP A 108 -7.56 -15.94 -6.72
N ASP A 109 -8.15 -16.18 -5.55
CA ASP A 109 -9.50 -16.72 -5.41
C ASP A 109 -10.57 -15.80 -6.05
N ILE A 110 -10.43 -14.47 -5.90
CA ILE A 110 -11.32 -13.50 -6.55
C ILE A 110 -11.15 -13.54 -8.07
N ILE A 111 -9.91 -13.54 -8.57
CA ILE A 111 -9.63 -13.56 -10.03
C ILE A 111 -10.16 -14.86 -10.65
N LEU A 112 -9.87 -16.00 -10.02
CA LEU A 112 -10.33 -17.31 -10.49
C LEU A 112 -11.86 -17.44 -10.38
N GLY A 113 -12.45 -16.94 -9.29
CA GLY A 113 -13.90 -16.93 -9.09
C GLY A 113 -14.64 -16.05 -10.11
N ASP A 114 -14.08 -14.91 -10.48
CA ASP A 114 -14.63 -14.01 -11.51
C ASP A 114 -14.50 -14.64 -12.91
N LEU A 115 -13.35 -15.21 -13.25
CA LEU A 115 -13.16 -15.92 -14.54
C LEU A 115 -14.16 -17.06 -14.76
N LEU A 116 -14.54 -17.78 -13.70
CA LEU A 116 -15.54 -18.85 -13.78
C LEU A 116 -16.97 -18.36 -14.02
N GLN A 117 -17.28 -17.09 -13.73
CA GLN A 117 -18.62 -16.52 -14.03
C GLN A 117 -18.83 -16.27 -15.52
N TYR A 118 -17.76 -16.07 -16.30
CA TYR A 118 -17.82 -15.81 -17.75
C TYR A 118 -17.76 -17.08 -18.61
N LEU A 119 -17.63 -18.27 -18.00
CA LEU A 119 -17.65 -19.55 -18.69
C LEU A 119 -19.04 -20.22 -18.70
N LYS A 120 -20.10 -19.46 -18.41
CA LYS A 120 -21.50 -19.89 -18.50
C LYS A 120 -22.20 -19.31 -19.72
#